data_AF-A0A916RMY1-F1
#
_entry.id   AF-A0A916RMY1-F1
#
_cell.length_a   1.000
_cell.length_b   1.000
_cell.length_c   1.000
_cell.angle_alpha   90.00
_cell.angle_beta   90.00
_cell.angle_gamma   90.00
#
_symmetry.space_group_name_H-M   'P 1'
#
loop_
_entity.id
_entity.type
_entity.pdbx_description
1 polymer ?
#
loop_
_entity_poly.entity_id
_entity_poly.type
_entity_poly.pdbx_seq_one_letter_code
_entity_poly.pdbx_strand_id
1 'polypeptide(L)'
;MDGLLFYWIAWFLWIIVTFLLPKTTFRTICAVWILCAIIVTNLYITIGYLEISITYLALLLGGFVYIASLERKYFHIFTAITVMVGYTSLLIWEANAPVWIFLPRILLIPFICILLISFVSKHLHHRLAIALTGISAGECLYSVLLANYSISQTVGSFKFLDTISVILFIVILIELVKVGKEYLLSLILKNKNSI
;
A
#
# COMPACT_ATOMS: atom_id res chain seq x y z
N MET A 1 5.86 -8.88 -16.50
CA MET A 1 6.97 -9.18 -15.56
C MET A 1 7.74 -7.87 -15.38
N ASP A 2 8.15 -7.44 -14.19
CA ASP A 2 8.33 -8.19 -12.94
C ASP A 2 7.33 -7.80 -11.85
N GLY A 3 6.97 -8.79 -11.03
CA GLY A 3 6.32 -8.68 -9.72
C GLY A 3 7.28 -9.08 -8.60
N LEU A 4 8.59 -8.97 -8.89
CA LEU A 4 9.65 -9.50 -8.05
C LEU A 4 9.71 -8.75 -6.72
N LEU A 5 9.50 -7.44 -6.74
CA LEU A 5 9.49 -6.63 -5.53
C LEU A 5 8.30 -7.01 -4.65
N PHE A 6 7.13 -7.25 -5.22
CA PHE A 6 5.96 -7.73 -4.48
C PHE A 6 6.29 -9.03 -3.74
N TYR A 7 6.83 -10.05 -4.42
CA TYR A 7 7.16 -11.31 -3.75
C TYR A 7 8.24 -11.13 -2.68
N TRP A 8 9.30 -10.38 -2.98
CA TRP A 8 10.39 -10.11 -2.04
C TRP A 8 9.90 -9.40 -0.78
N ILE A 9 9.15 -8.32 -0.95
CA ILE A 9 8.62 -7.52 0.15
C ILE A 9 7.56 -8.31 0.92
N ALA A 10 6.68 -9.05 0.24
CA ALA A 10 5.66 -9.87 0.90
C ALA A 10 6.28 -10.96 1.77
N TRP A 11 7.31 -11.66 1.27
CA TRP A 11 8.08 -12.63 2.07
C TRP A 11 8.77 -11.98 3.26
N PHE A 12 9.40 -10.82 3.05
CA PHE A 12 10.05 -10.09 4.14
C PHE A 12 9.05 -9.63 5.22
N LEU A 13 7.90 -9.08 4.81
CA LEU A 13 6.81 -8.72 5.71
C LEU A 13 6.26 -9.93 6.45
N TRP A 14 6.13 -11.08 5.78
CA TRP A 14 5.70 -12.31 6.41
C TRP A 14 6.68 -12.77 7.50
N ILE A 15 8.00 -12.71 7.25
CA ILE A 15 9.03 -13.03 8.25
C ILE A 15 8.92 -12.07 9.45
N ILE A 16 8.78 -10.76 9.21
CA ILE A 16 8.60 -9.79 10.30
C ILE A 16 7.35 -10.11 11.12
N VAL A 17 6.21 -10.33 10.46
CA VAL A 17 4.94 -10.61 11.17
C VAL A 17 5.01 -11.91 11.95
N THR A 18 5.66 -12.95 11.44
CA THR A 18 5.70 -14.26 12.10
C THR A 18 6.69 -14.31 13.27
N PHE A 19 7.88 -13.72 13.11
CA PHE A 19 8.96 -13.84 14.08
C PHE A 19 9.09 -12.65 15.04
N LEU A 20 8.80 -11.41 14.61
CA LEU A 20 9.01 -10.21 15.45
C LEU A 20 7.77 -9.77 16.22
N LEU A 21 6.55 -10.01 15.71
CA LEU A 21 5.33 -9.57 16.40
C LEU A 21 4.97 -10.48 17.58
N PRO A 22 4.42 -9.92 18.69
CA PRO A 22 3.96 -10.70 19.82
C PRO A 22 2.82 -11.65 19.43
N LYS A 23 2.71 -12.77 20.14
CA LYS A 23 1.72 -13.83 19.90
C LYS A 23 0.29 -13.30 20.13
N THR A 24 -0.31 -12.75 19.08
CA THR A 24 -1.64 -12.14 19.08
C THR A 24 -2.48 -12.69 17.93
N THR A 25 -3.81 -12.54 18.02
CA THR A 25 -4.75 -12.92 16.94
C THR A 25 -4.54 -12.06 15.68
N PHE A 26 -4.20 -10.77 15.85
CA PHE A 26 -3.85 -9.88 14.75
C PHE A 26 -2.66 -10.41 13.93
N ARG A 27 -1.62 -10.88 14.61
CA ARG A 27 -0.44 -11.47 13.97
C ARG A 27 -0.80 -12.64 13.06
N THR A 28 -1.62 -13.57 13.53
CA THR A 28 -2.01 -14.75 12.74
C THR A 28 -2.85 -14.37 11.54
N ILE A 29 -3.76 -13.39 11.69
CA ILE A 29 -4.59 -12.90 10.58
C ILE A 29 -3.71 -12.24 9.51
N CYS A 30 -2.77 -11.37 9.89
CA CYS A 30 -1.86 -10.72 8.95
C CYS A 30 -0.96 -11.73 8.23
N ALA A 31 -0.39 -12.71 8.94
CA ALA A 31 0.48 -13.72 8.33
C ALA A 31 -0.27 -14.57 7.30
N VAL A 32 -1.49 -15.02 7.64
CA VAL A 32 -2.35 -15.79 6.73
C VAL A 32 -2.74 -14.94 5.53
N TRP A 33 -3.12 -13.67 5.74
CA TRP A 33 -3.51 -12.78 4.65
C TRP A 33 -2.37 -12.54 3.65
N ILE A 34 -1.13 -12.32 4.14
CA ILE A 34 0.05 -12.17 3.27
C ILE A 34 0.31 -13.44 2.47
N LEU A 35 0.27 -14.63 3.09
CA LEU A 35 0.45 -15.89 2.38
C LEU A 35 -0.63 -16.13 1.34
N CYS A 36 -1.90 -15.88 1.68
CA CYS A 36 -3.01 -15.97 0.73
C CYS A 36 -2.79 -15.02 -0.45
N ALA A 37 -2.35 -13.78 -0.20
CA ALA A 37 -2.06 -12.81 -1.26
C ALA A 37 -0.95 -13.29 -2.20
N ILE A 38 0.09 -13.97 -1.68
CA ILE A 38 1.19 -14.56 -2.46
C ILE A 38 0.68 -15.73 -3.32
N ILE A 39 -0.11 -16.65 -2.75
CA ILE A 39 -0.60 -17.84 -3.46
C ILE A 39 -1.50 -17.45 -4.64
N VAL A 40 -2.33 -16.43 -4.44
CA VAL A 40 -3.38 -16.02 -5.36
C VAL A 40 -2.88 -15.07 -6.47
N THR A 41 -1.60 -14.69 -6.45
CA THR A 41 -1.01 -13.65 -7.34
C THR A 41 -1.19 -13.92 -8.83
N ASN A 42 -1.13 -15.17 -9.26
CA ASN A 42 -1.26 -15.54 -10.68
C ASN A 42 -2.71 -15.84 -11.11
N LEU A 43 -3.69 -15.63 -10.24
CA LEU A 43 -5.10 -15.85 -10.54
C LEU A 43 -5.76 -14.54 -10.97
N TYR A 44 -6.47 -14.60 -12.09
CA TYR A 44 -7.18 -13.48 -12.69
C TYR A 44 -8.64 -13.86 -12.98
N ILE A 45 -9.54 -12.91 -12.84
CA ILE A 45 -10.96 -13.02 -13.20
C ILE A 45 -11.22 -12.06 -14.34
N THR A 46 -11.78 -12.58 -15.44
CA THR A 46 -12.14 -11.79 -16.62
C THR A 46 -13.63 -11.45 -16.59
N ILE A 47 -13.96 -10.16 -16.62
CA ILE A 47 -15.34 -9.65 -16.69
C ILE A 47 -15.44 -8.74 -17.93
N GLY A 48 -15.97 -9.28 -19.03
CA GLY A 48 -16.04 -8.57 -20.30
C GLY A 48 -14.64 -8.23 -20.82
N TYR A 49 -14.33 -6.94 -20.99
CA TYR A 49 -13.03 -6.43 -21.43
C TYR A 49 -12.03 -6.16 -20.30
N LEU A 50 -12.43 -6.38 -19.04
CA LEU A 50 -11.61 -6.13 -17.86
C LEU A 50 -11.06 -7.45 -17.31
N GLU A 51 -9.75 -7.52 -17.12
CA GLU A 51 -9.10 -8.59 -16.37
C GLU A 51 -8.73 -8.06 -14.98
N ILE A 52 -9.11 -8.76 -13.92
CA ILE A 52 -8.91 -8.33 -12.54
C ILE A 52 -8.10 -9.37 -11.78
N SER A 53 -6.99 -8.97 -11.16
CA SER A 53 -6.22 -9.86 -10.29
C SER A 53 -6.97 -10.18 -9.00
N ILE A 54 -6.99 -11.45 -8.60
CA ILE A 54 -7.61 -11.85 -7.33
C ILE A 54 -6.79 -11.33 -6.14
N THR A 55 -5.46 -11.21 -6.26
CA THR A 55 -4.63 -10.59 -5.21
C THR A 55 -4.98 -9.12 -5.00
N TYR A 56 -5.28 -8.39 -6.07
CA TYR A 56 -5.81 -7.03 -5.94
C TYR A 56 -7.12 -6.99 -5.16
N LEU A 57 -8.06 -7.89 -5.45
CA LEU A 57 -9.32 -7.98 -4.70
C LEU A 57 -9.07 -8.30 -3.23
N ALA A 58 -8.14 -9.21 -2.93
CA ALA A 58 -7.76 -9.53 -1.55
C ALA A 58 -7.17 -8.33 -0.80
N LEU A 59 -6.34 -7.51 -1.47
CA LEU A 59 -5.78 -6.28 -0.90
C LEU A 59 -6.85 -5.21 -0.65
N LEU A 60 -7.73 -5.00 -1.63
CA LEU A 60 -8.83 -4.03 -1.54
C LEU A 60 -9.79 -4.40 -0.40
N LEU A 61 -10.25 -5.66 -0.35
CA LEU A 61 -11.16 -6.15 0.68
C LEU A 61 -10.54 -6.06 2.07
N GLY A 62 -9.30 -6.51 2.23
CA GLY A 62 -8.63 -6.40 3.52
C GLY A 62 -8.38 -4.96 3.94
N GLY A 63 -8.15 -4.04 2.99
CA GLY A 63 -8.13 -2.60 3.26
C GLY A 63 -9.47 -2.08 3.81
N PHE A 64 -10.60 -2.45 3.20
CA PHE A 64 -11.92 -2.04 3.67
C PHE A 64 -12.26 -2.63 5.05
N VAL A 65 -11.97 -3.91 5.27
CA VAL A 65 -12.11 -4.55 6.58
C VAL A 65 -11.26 -3.81 7.63
N TYR A 66 -10.05 -3.39 7.25
CA TYR A 66 -9.18 -2.65 8.14
C TYR A 66 -9.69 -1.25 8.46
N ILE A 67 -10.22 -0.50 7.48
CA ILE A 67 -10.93 0.77 7.74
C ILE A 67 -12.14 0.55 8.66
N ALA A 68 -12.91 -0.51 8.46
CA ALA A 68 -14.08 -0.80 9.28
C ALA A 68 -13.74 -1.06 10.75
N SER A 69 -12.52 -1.54 11.03
CA SER A 69 -12.01 -1.73 12.39
C SER A 69 -11.53 -0.45 13.07
N LEU A 70 -11.34 0.65 12.32
CA LEU A 70 -10.86 1.92 12.84
C LEU A 70 -12.02 2.81 13.31
N GLU A 71 -11.75 3.60 14.35
CA GLU A 71 -12.64 4.69 14.75
C GLU A 71 -12.73 5.76 13.64
N ARG A 72 -13.82 6.54 13.60
CA ARG A 72 -14.01 7.62 12.60
C ARG A 72 -13.89 7.14 11.14
N LYS A 73 -14.44 5.96 10.83
CA LYS A 73 -14.46 5.34 9.48
C LYS A 73 -14.73 6.30 8.32
N TYR A 74 -15.67 7.24 8.45
CA TYR A 74 -16.01 8.20 7.39
C TYR A 74 -14.86 9.15 7.04
N PHE A 75 -14.09 9.59 8.04
CA PHE A 75 -12.90 10.41 7.82
C PHE A 75 -11.83 9.61 7.07
N HIS A 76 -11.64 8.33 7.43
CA HIS A 76 -10.71 7.44 6.73
C HIS A 76 -11.12 7.14 5.29
N ILE A 77 -12.41 7.02 5.02
CA ILE A 77 -12.94 6.88 3.66
C ILE A 77 -12.68 8.15 2.85
N PHE A 78 -12.97 9.34 3.40
CA PHE A 78 -12.74 10.61 2.71
C PHE A 78 -11.26 10.83 2.36
N THR A 79 -10.38 10.49 3.31
CA THR A 79 -8.93 10.57 3.09
C THR A 79 -8.43 9.52 2.09
N ALA A 80 -8.99 8.31 2.09
CA ALA A 80 -8.74 7.31 1.06
C ALA A 80 -9.20 7.77 -0.33
N ILE A 81 -10.35 8.46 -0.44
CA ILE A 81 -10.82 9.07 -1.69
C ILE A 81 -9.83 10.12 -2.20
N THR A 82 -9.27 10.92 -1.30
CA THR A 82 -8.25 11.92 -1.68
C THR A 82 -7.00 11.24 -2.26
N VAL A 83 -6.54 10.15 -1.63
CA VAL A 83 -5.41 9.34 -2.13
C VAL A 83 -5.75 8.64 -3.44
N MET A 84 -6.98 8.14 -3.60
CA MET A 84 -7.48 7.52 -4.82
C MET A 84 -7.39 8.49 -6.01
N VAL A 85 -7.91 9.72 -5.84
CA VAL A 85 -7.85 10.75 -6.87
C VAL A 85 -6.39 11.09 -7.18
N GLY A 86 -5.56 11.32 -6.15
CA GLY A 86 -4.14 11.63 -6.34
C GLY A 86 -3.37 10.53 -7.08
N TYR A 87 -3.58 9.26 -6.72
CA TYR A 87 -2.96 8.13 -7.39
C TYR A 87 -3.40 8.00 -8.85
N THR A 88 -4.71 8.14 -9.11
CA THR A 88 -5.24 8.10 -10.48
C THR A 88 -4.65 9.23 -11.32
N SER A 89 -4.58 10.47 -10.78
CA SER A 89 -3.98 11.60 -11.47
C SER A 89 -2.50 11.35 -11.79
N LEU A 90 -1.74 10.70 -10.91
CA LEU A 90 -0.35 10.32 -11.18
C LEU A 90 -0.23 9.30 -12.31
N LEU A 91 -1.13 8.31 -12.37
CA LEU A 91 -1.14 7.32 -13.45
C LEU A 91 -1.54 7.94 -14.80
N ILE A 92 -2.48 8.88 -14.79
CA ILE A 92 -2.85 9.65 -16.00
C ILE A 92 -1.68 10.53 -16.44
N TRP A 93 -1.00 11.18 -15.50
CA TRP A 93 0.16 12.01 -15.80
C TRP A 93 1.32 11.17 -16.37
N GLU A 94 1.59 10.01 -15.77
CA GLU A 94 2.53 9.02 -16.31
C GLU A 94 2.15 8.69 -17.76
N ALA A 95 0.93 8.28 -18.04
CA ALA A 95 0.52 7.87 -19.38
C ALA A 95 0.68 8.96 -20.46
N ASN A 96 0.62 10.24 -20.09
CA ASN A 96 0.66 11.37 -21.03
C ASN A 96 2.03 12.04 -21.16
N ALA A 97 2.90 11.93 -20.15
CA ALA A 97 4.20 12.61 -20.12
C ALA A 97 5.34 11.59 -19.99
N PRO A 98 6.50 11.80 -20.65
CA PRO A 98 7.62 10.85 -20.60
C PRO A 98 8.43 10.99 -19.30
N VAL A 99 7.76 10.93 -18.15
CA VAL A 99 8.37 11.16 -16.83
C VAL A 99 9.36 10.05 -16.46
N TRP A 100 9.14 8.83 -16.98
CA TRP A 100 10.02 7.68 -16.81
C TRP A 100 11.43 7.87 -17.37
N ILE A 101 11.66 8.86 -18.23
CA ILE A 101 13.00 9.18 -18.74
C ILE A 101 13.89 9.72 -17.62
N PHE A 102 13.32 10.46 -16.66
CA PHE A 102 14.08 11.11 -15.59
C PHE A 102 14.15 10.28 -14.31
N LEU A 103 13.07 9.55 -13.97
CA LEU A 103 13.00 8.76 -12.75
C LEU A 103 12.20 7.48 -13.00
N PRO A 104 12.67 6.31 -12.55
CA PRO A 104 11.94 5.06 -12.74
C PRO A 104 10.60 5.10 -11.99
N ARG A 105 9.55 4.59 -12.65
CA ARG A 105 8.17 4.53 -12.15
C ARG A 105 8.06 4.01 -10.71
N ILE A 106 8.82 2.96 -10.41
CA ILE A 106 8.81 2.27 -9.11
C ILE A 106 9.33 3.13 -7.95
N LEU A 107 10.04 4.22 -8.26
CA LEU A 107 10.45 5.21 -7.26
C LEU A 107 9.49 6.39 -7.25
N LEU A 108 9.17 6.92 -8.44
CA LEU A 108 8.38 8.14 -8.57
C LEU A 108 7.00 8.02 -7.94
N ILE A 109 6.24 6.99 -8.34
CA ILE A 109 4.84 6.85 -7.93
C ILE A 109 4.76 6.56 -6.43
N PRO A 110 5.48 5.55 -5.89
CA PRO A 110 5.49 5.33 -4.45
C PRO A 110 5.89 6.55 -3.65
N PHE A 111 6.94 7.27 -4.06
CA PHE A 111 7.43 8.44 -3.34
C PHE A 111 6.35 9.51 -3.18
N ILE A 112 5.67 9.89 -4.28
CA ILE A 112 4.61 10.90 -4.22
C ILE A 112 3.41 10.40 -3.41
N CYS A 113 3.02 9.14 -3.56
CA CYS A 113 1.94 8.55 -2.78
C CYS A 113 2.25 8.55 -1.28
N ILE A 114 3.47 8.22 -0.88
CA ILE A 114 3.89 8.22 0.53
C ILE A 114 3.86 9.63 1.10
N LEU A 115 4.28 10.65 0.34
CA LEU A 115 4.16 12.05 0.75
C LEU A 115 2.70 12.43 0.98
N LEU A 116 1.81 12.10 0.03
CA LEU A 116 0.38 12.39 0.11
C LEU A 116 -0.25 11.69 1.33
N ILE A 117 0.00 10.39 1.50
CA ILE A 117 -0.50 9.60 2.65
C ILE A 117 0.03 10.14 3.98
N SER A 118 1.31 10.55 4.01
CA SER A 118 1.93 11.09 5.22
C SER A 118 1.40 12.46 5.61
N PHE A 119 0.97 13.26 4.64
CA PHE A 119 0.35 14.56 4.87
C PHE A 119 -1.07 14.41 5.42
N VAL A 120 -1.81 13.43 4.89
CA VAL A 120 -3.22 13.20 5.21
C VAL A 120 -3.40 12.47 6.55
N SER A 121 -2.45 11.62 6.94
CA SER A 121 -2.56 10.77 8.12
C SER A 121 -1.27 10.72 8.94
N LYS A 122 -1.40 10.72 10.27
CA LYS A 122 -0.25 10.71 11.20
C LYS A 122 0.11 9.33 11.73
N HIS A 123 -0.89 8.51 12.09
CA HIS A 123 -0.65 7.20 12.69
C HIS A 123 -0.45 6.10 11.64
N LEU A 124 0.44 5.14 11.91
CA LEU A 124 0.73 4.01 11.02
C LEU A 124 -0.54 3.24 10.61
N HIS A 125 -1.40 2.86 11.55
CA HIS A 125 -2.59 2.06 11.25
C HIS A 125 -3.50 2.74 10.22
N HIS A 126 -3.73 4.05 10.39
CA HIS A 126 -4.49 4.83 9.43
C HIS A 126 -3.77 4.94 8.07
N ARG A 127 -2.45 5.16 8.06
CA ARG A 127 -1.66 5.22 6.82
C ARG A 127 -1.73 3.92 6.03
N LEU A 128 -1.63 2.77 6.69
CA LEU A 128 -1.74 1.45 6.06
C LEU A 128 -3.15 1.21 5.49
N ALA A 129 -4.19 1.55 6.25
CA ALA A 129 -5.57 1.41 5.80
C ALA A 129 -5.86 2.29 4.58
N ILE A 130 -5.40 3.53 4.61
CA ILE A 130 -5.55 4.50 3.52
C ILE A 130 -4.70 4.09 2.30
N ALA A 131 -3.50 3.58 2.50
CA ALA A 131 -2.66 3.08 1.41
C ALA A 131 -3.35 1.90 0.69
N LEU A 132 -3.79 0.89 1.45
CA LEU A 132 -4.45 -0.29 0.90
C LEU A 132 -5.74 0.06 0.16
N THR A 133 -6.60 0.89 0.73
CA THR A 133 -7.90 1.22 0.12
C THR A 133 -7.78 2.29 -0.96
N GLY A 134 -7.10 3.41 -0.68
CA GLY A 134 -7.00 4.54 -1.58
C GLY A 134 -6.22 4.22 -2.86
N ILE A 135 -5.08 3.54 -2.75
CA ILE A 135 -4.26 3.18 -3.92
C ILE A 135 -4.98 2.11 -4.75
N SER A 136 -5.55 1.09 -4.11
CA SER A 136 -6.31 0.06 -4.81
C SER A 136 -7.56 0.63 -5.49
N ALA A 137 -8.32 1.49 -4.81
CA ALA A 137 -9.45 2.17 -5.42
C ALA A 137 -9.02 3.07 -6.60
N GLY A 138 -7.83 3.68 -6.52
CA GLY A 138 -7.28 4.50 -7.60
C GLY A 138 -6.88 3.67 -8.82
N GLU A 139 -6.29 2.50 -8.62
CA GLU A 139 -6.02 1.54 -9.70
C GLU A 139 -7.31 1.09 -10.39
N CYS A 140 -8.37 0.84 -9.61
CA CYS A 140 -9.69 0.55 -10.14
C CYS A 140 -10.22 1.69 -11.01
N LEU A 141 -10.21 2.91 -10.46
CA LEU A 141 -10.72 4.10 -11.13
C LEU A 141 -9.96 4.36 -12.43
N TYR A 142 -8.62 4.27 -12.39
CA TYR A 142 -7.78 4.41 -13.57
C TYR A 142 -8.14 3.37 -14.64
N SER A 143 -8.24 2.09 -14.27
CA SER A 143 -8.57 1.03 -15.22
C SER A 143 -9.95 1.18 -15.84
N VAL A 144 -10.94 1.64 -15.06
CA VAL A 144 -12.28 1.98 -15.56
C VAL A 144 -12.23 3.16 -16.54
N LEU A 145 -11.43 4.19 -16.26
CA LEU A 145 -11.23 5.30 -17.19
C LEU A 145 -10.66 4.82 -18.53
N LEU A 146 -9.62 3.98 -18.52
CA LEU A 146 -9.05 3.41 -19.75
C LEU A 146 -10.01 2.51 -20.51
N ALA A 147 -10.83 1.73 -19.82
CA ALA A 147 -11.82 0.88 -20.45
C ALA A 147 -12.82 1.68 -21.30
N ASN A 148 -13.18 2.90 -20.88
CA ASN A 148 -14.02 3.80 -21.68
C ASN A 148 -13.35 4.24 -23.00
N TYR A 149 -12.02 4.22 -23.07
CA TYR A 149 -11.25 4.48 -24.28
C TYR A 149 -10.95 3.19 -25.07
N SER A 150 -11.62 2.06 -24.76
CA SER A 150 -11.36 0.74 -25.36
C SER A 150 -9.93 0.23 -25.16
N ILE A 151 -9.22 0.74 -24.14
CA ILE A 151 -7.88 0.28 -23.77
C ILE A 151 -8.06 -0.76 -22.66
N SER A 152 -7.83 -2.03 -22.98
CA SER A 152 -7.89 -3.11 -21.99
C SER A 152 -6.62 -3.09 -21.12
N GLN A 153 -6.78 -2.75 -19.85
CA GLN A 153 -5.71 -2.84 -18.85
C GLN A 153 -6.12 -3.79 -17.74
N THR A 154 -5.20 -4.66 -17.33
CA THR A 154 -5.39 -5.57 -16.20
C THR A 154 -5.42 -4.79 -14.89
N VAL A 155 -6.53 -4.84 -14.16
CA VAL A 155 -6.67 -4.25 -12.82
C VAL A 155 -5.84 -5.06 -11.84
N GLY A 156 -4.94 -4.40 -11.13
CA GLY A 156 -4.05 -5.10 -10.21
C GLY A 156 -2.91 -5.84 -10.91
N SER A 157 -2.38 -5.23 -11.98
CA SER A 157 -1.19 -5.74 -12.67
C SER A 157 -0.01 -5.95 -11.72
N PHE A 158 0.99 -6.75 -12.10
CA PHE A 158 2.22 -6.90 -11.32
C PHE A 158 2.91 -5.55 -11.03
N LYS A 159 2.84 -4.60 -11.96
CA LYS A 159 3.35 -3.24 -11.77
C LYS A 159 2.65 -2.52 -10.62
N PHE A 160 1.34 -2.72 -10.47
CA PHE A 160 0.58 -2.20 -9.33
C PHE A 160 0.99 -2.90 -8.03
N LEU A 161 1.12 -4.23 -8.04
CA LEU A 161 1.52 -5.00 -6.86
C LEU A 161 2.91 -4.61 -6.33
N ASP A 162 3.86 -4.37 -7.24
CA ASP A 162 5.19 -3.85 -6.88
C ASP A 162 5.09 -2.42 -6.32
N THR A 163 4.26 -1.57 -6.91
CA THR A 163 4.06 -0.19 -6.44
C THR A 163 3.47 -0.16 -5.03
N ILE A 164 2.38 -0.89 -4.78
CA ILE A 164 1.71 -0.90 -3.47
C ILE A 164 2.58 -1.57 -2.40
N SER A 165 3.32 -2.64 -2.73
CA SER A 165 4.23 -3.28 -1.78
C SER A 165 5.37 -2.35 -1.37
N VAL A 166 5.98 -1.61 -2.31
CA VAL A 166 6.99 -0.59 -2.02
C VAL A 166 6.41 0.52 -1.13
N ILE A 167 5.19 0.98 -1.40
CA ILE A 167 4.53 2.00 -0.56
C ILE A 167 4.35 1.50 0.87
N LEU A 168 3.79 0.30 1.04
CA LEU A 168 3.57 -0.29 2.36
C LEU A 168 4.89 -0.48 3.11
N PHE A 169 5.91 -0.98 2.42
CA PHE A 169 7.24 -1.18 2.98
C PHE A 169 7.85 0.13 3.49
N ILE A 170 7.82 1.20 2.68
CA ILE A 170 8.37 2.49 3.10
C ILE A 170 7.55 3.11 4.22
N VAL A 171 6.21 3.00 4.21
CA VAL A 171 5.36 3.48 5.31
C VAL A 171 5.73 2.79 6.63
N ILE A 172 5.98 1.47 6.61
CA ILE A 172 6.42 0.71 7.79
C ILE A 172 7.83 1.15 8.22
N LEU A 173 8.77 1.30 7.28
CA LEU A 173 10.13 1.78 7.58
C LEU A 173 10.13 3.16 8.23
N ILE A 174 9.32 4.10 7.71
CA ILE A 174 9.20 5.45 8.28
C ILE A 174 8.75 5.37 9.75
N GLU A 175 7.81 4.49 10.08
CA GLU A 175 7.34 4.36 11.45
C GLU A 175 8.39 3.72 12.37
N LEU A 176 9.10 2.68 11.89
CA LEU A 176 10.19 2.07 12.64
C LEU A 176 11.28 3.10 12.98
N VAL A 177 11.61 3.98 12.04
CA VAL A 177 12.59 5.08 12.27
C VAL A 177 12.07 6.07 13.30
N LYS A 178 10.79 6.45 13.27
CA LYS A 178 10.21 7.36 14.28
C LYS A 178 10.24 6.75 15.68
N VAL A 179 9.76 5.52 15.83
CA VAL A 179 9.73 4.81 17.12
C VAL A 179 11.15 4.63 17.66
N GLY A 180 12.11 4.27 16.80
CA GLY A 180 13.52 4.18 17.19
C GLY A 180 14.11 5.50 17.67
N LYS A 181 13.78 6.62 17.00
CA LYS A 181 14.21 7.97 17.41
C LYS A 181 13.63 8.37 18.77
N GLU A 182 12.34 8.13 19.00
CA GLU A 182 11.68 8.43 20.27
C GLU A 182 12.29 7.62 21.42
N TYR A 183 12.59 6.34 21.18
CA TYR A 183 13.27 5.49 22.15
C TYR A 183 14.68 6.01 22.49
N LEU A 184 15.49 6.34 21.49
CA LEU A 184 16.83 6.91 21.69
C LEU A 184 16.81 8.22 22.48
N LEU A 185 15.89 9.13 22.15
CA LEU A 185 15.74 10.39 22.87
C LEU A 185 15.37 10.18 24.34
N SER A 186 14.49 9.21 24.62
CA SER A 186 14.09 8.88 26.00
C SER A 186 15.27 8.36 26.84
N LEU A 187 16.18 7.59 26.24
CA LEU A 187 17.39 7.09 26.91
C LEU A 187 18.36 8.22 27.23
N ILE A 188 18.57 9.16 26.29
CA ILE A 188 19.46 10.31 26.48
C ILE A 188 18.92 11.21 27.61
N LEU A 189 17.62 11.49 27.62
CA LEU A 189 17.00 12.30 28.67
C LEU A 189 17.06 11.62 30.04
N LYS A 190 16.86 10.30 30.11
CA LYS A 190 16.99 9.54 31.34
C LYS A 190 18.42 9.60 31.91
N ASN A 191 19.43 9.49 31.03
CA ASN A 191 20.83 9.56 31.43
C ASN A 191 21.26 10.98 31.88
N LYS A 192 20.63 12.03 31.35
CA LYS A 192 20.89 13.42 31.75
C LYS A 192 20.26 13.80 33.10
N ASN A 193 19.17 13.15 33.50
CA ASN A 193 18.50 13.39 34.78
C ASN A 193 19.08 12.56 35.95
N SER A 194 20.07 11.69 35.68
CA SER A 194 20.77 10.89 36.69
C SER A 194 22.17 11.40 37.05
N ILE A 195 22.52 12.62 36.60
CA ILE A 195 23.76 13.36 36.92
C ILE A 195 23.36 14.65 37.62
#